data_AF-A0A439CN52-F1
#
_entry.id   AF-A0A439CN52-F1
#
_cell.length_a   1.000
_cell.length_b   1.000
_cell.length_c   1.000
_cell.angle_alpha   90.00
_cell.angle_beta   90.00
_cell.angle_gamma   90.00
#
_symmetry.space_group_name_H-M   'P 1'
#
loop_
_entity.id
_entity.type
_entity.pdbx_description
1 polymer ?
#
loop_
_entity_poly.entity_id
_entity_poly.type
_entity_poly.pdbx_seq_one_letter_code
_entity_poly.pdbx_strand_id
1 'polypeptide(L)'
;MEDRCQLLREGGFTNFFISILILLGILLSYVTQHYRIISRGSSEGISPYFVLLGVTSANAQFGNILSLPESRADVACCKEVSPFECTAGLLGIAQIGTQWICFATILVLFLVFFRRDDADIAAEELERDPDQPSWRTALTVGGVCLVHGLFVVIVSAALAFGSPSHLGAWANILGVMAAVLAAIQYIPQIWTTYKLKHAGSLSILMMTIQTPGGLVFAASLAARLGWGGWSSWGVYVLTAFMQGIVLTMAIRYEWPSYRDSESHSPSPLPQQRPAYNRRTTPRILPSPGPYSAHLHAYGETQEEIERALDRESVQGVGENQPLLAPGGIGSSGTR
;
A
#
# COMPACT_ATOMS: atom_id res chain seq x y z
N MET A 1 -21.84 -3.98 -36.61
CA MET A 1 -22.20 -4.80 -35.44
C MET A 1 -21.79 -6.23 -35.69
N GLU A 2 -22.19 -6.80 -36.84
CA GLU A 2 -21.71 -8.09 -37.38
C GLU A 2 -20.19 -8.29 -37.23
N ASP A 3 -19.39 -7.36 -37.75
CA ASP A 3 -17.91 -7.44 -37.72
C ASP A 3 -17.33 -7.44 -36.29
N ARG A 4 -17.96 -6.71 -35.35
CA ARG A 4 -17.52 -6.64 -33.95
C ARG A 4 -17.84 -7.94 -33.21
N CYS A 5 -19.00 -8.55 -33.47
CA CYS A 5 -19.34 -9.83 -32.89
C CYS A 5 -18.50 -10.98 -33.48
N GLN A 6 -18.07 -10.86 -34.74
CA GLN A 6 -17.09 -11.79 -35.35
C GLN A 6 -15.71 -11.71 -34.67
N LEU A 7 -15.21 -10.50 -34.39
CA LEU A 7 -13.96 -10.31 -33.62
C LEU A 7 -14.01 -10.95 -32.22
N LEU A 8 -15.19 -10.97 -31.58
CA LEU A 8 -15.39 -11.64 -30.28
C LEU A 8 -15.40 -13.17 -30.41
N ARG A 9 -15.92 -13.72 -31.52
CA ARG A 9 -15.88 -15.17 -31.81
C ARG A 9 -14.47 -15.67 -32.07
N GLU A 10 -13.63 -14.84 -32.68
CA GLU A 10 -12.21 -15.16 -32.91
C GLU A 10 -11.33 -15.00 -31.66
N GLY A 11 -11.91 -14.59 -30.53
CA GLY A 11 -11.23 -14.39 -29.26
C GLY A 11 -10.43 -15.62 -28.81
N GLY A 12 -9.11 -15.58 -29.02
CA GLY A 12 -8.23 -16.72 -28.75
C GLY A 12 -8.08 -17.06 -27.27
N PHE A 13 -7.96 -18.35 -26.98
CA PHE A 13 -7.68 -18.93 -25.66
C PHE A 13 -6.55 -18.21 -24.90
N THR A 14 -5.52 -17.73 -25.61
CA THR A 14 -4.39 -17.00 -25.02
C THR A 14 -4.82 -15.74 -24.26
N ASN A 15 -5.70 -14.92 -24.84
CA ASN A 15 -6.18 -13.69 -24.18
C ASN A 15 -7.02 -14.01 -22.94
N PHE A 16 -7.79 -15.09 -22.99
CA PHE A 16 -8.55 -15.59 -21.84
C PHE A 16 -7.63 -15.99 -20.68
N PHE A 17 -6.63 -16.85 -20.93
CA PHE A 17 -5.71 -17.30 -19.88
C PHE A 17 -4.87 -16.16 -19.29
N ILE A 18 -4.35 -15.25 -20.13
CA ILE A 18 -3.61 -14.07 -19.67
C ILE A 18 -4.50 -13.20 -18.78
N SER A 19 -5.75 -12.96 -19.19
CA SER A 19 -6.68 -12.12 -18.42
C SER A 19 -7.05 -12.74 -17.08
N ILE A 20 -7.25 -14.06 -17.01
CA ILE A 20 -7.47 -14.76 -15.75
C ILE A 20 -6.26 -14.66 -14.83
N LEU A 21 -5.05 -14.86 -15.35
CA LEU A 21 -3.81 -14.74 -14.56
C LEU A 21 -3.66 -13.32 -13.98
N ILE A 22 -3.92 -12.29 -14.78
CA ILE A 22 -3.91 -10.89 -14.33
C ILE A 22 -4.97 -10.68 -13.24
N LEU A 23 -6.19 -11.19 -13.42
CA LEU A 23 -7.26 -11.04 -12.44
C LEU A 23 -6.89 -11.66 -11.08
N LEU A 24 -6.30 -12.87 -11.10
CA LEU A 24 -5.81 -13.52 -9.88
C LEU A 24 -4.67 -12.73 -9.22
N GLY A 25 -3.75 -12.18 -10.01
CA GLY A 25 -2.67 -11.33 -9.51
C GLY A 25 -3.18 -10.04 -8.85
N ILE A 26 -4.19 -9.40 -9.45
CA ILE A 26 -4.89 -8.23 -8.88
C ILE A 26 -5.52 -8.62 -7.54
N LEU A 27 -6.31 -9.69 -7.50
CA LEU A 27 -6.97 -10.15 -6.29
C LEU A 27 -5.99 -10.46 -5.17
N LEU A 28 -4.92 -11.21 -5.45
CA LEU A 28 -3.91 -11.53 -4.44
C LEU A 28 -3.24 -10.25 -3.89
N SER A 29 -2.92 -9.29 -4.75
CA SER A 29 -2.32 -8.02 -4.36
C SER A 29 -3.25 -7.20 -3.46
N TYR A 30 -4.54 -7.10 -3.82
CA TYR A 30 -5.49 -6.38 -3.01
C TYR A 30 -5.83 -7.11 -1.71
N VAL A 31 -6.07 -8.41 -1.73
CA VAL A 31 -6.38 -9.18 -0.52
C VAL A 31 -5.24 -9.08 0.50
N THR A 32 -3.98 -9.17 0.05
CA THR A 32 -2.83 -8.99 0.97
C THR A 32 -2.78 -7.57 1.55
N GLN A 33 -3.15 -6.55 0.77
CA GLN A 33 -3.27 -5.17 1.24
C GLN A 33 -4.43 -5.00 2.23
N HIS A 34 -5.62 -5.52 1.93
CA HIS A 34 -6.78 -5.50 2.82
C HIS A 34 -6.46 -6.21 4.13
N TYR A 35 -5.81 -7.37 4.07
CA TYR A 35 -5.37 -8.10 5.26
C TYR A 35 -4.44 -7.25 6.12
N ARG A 36 -3.43 -6.59 5.54
CA ARG A 36 -2.51 -5.71 6.29
C ARG A 36 -3.24 -4.56 6.99
N ILE A 37 -4.23 -3.94 6.35
CA ILE A 37 -5.03 -2.87 6.95
C ILE A 37 -5.85 -3.42 8.12
N ILE A 38 -6.54 -4.55 7.91
CA ILE A 38 -7.38 -5.20 8.93
C ILE A 38 -6.54 -5.69 10.11
N SER A 39 -5.40 -6.31 9.86
CA SER A 39 -4.52 -6.85 10.91
C SER A 39 -3.86 -5.74 11.72
N ARG A 40 -3.59 -4.59 11.10
CA ARG A 40 -3.06 -3.41 11.81
C ARG A 40 -4.13 -2.75 12.68
N GLY A 41 -5.40 -2.84 12.30
CA GLY A 41 -6.50 -2.29 13.09
C GLY A 41 -6.57 -0.76 13.16
N SER A 42 -5.66 -0.05 12.49
CA SER A 42 -5.57 1.41 12.46
C SER A 42 -5.18 1.90 11.06
N SER A 43 -5.67 3.08 10.68
CA SER A 43 -5.37 3.73 9.39
C SER A 43 -4.21 4.73 9.45
N GLU A 44 -3.46 4.77 10.56
CA GLU A 44 -2.29 5.63 10.70
C GLU A 44 -1.28 5.43 9.56
N GLY A 45 -0.77 6.52 9.00
CA GLY A 45 0.16 6.50 7.86
C GLY A 45 -0.51 6.30 6.48
N ILE A 46 -1.83 6.09 6.40
CA ILE A 46 -2.56 6.15 5.14
C ILE A 46 -2.99 7.60 4.89
N SER A 47 -2.44 8.23 3.86
CA SER A 47 -2.81 9.60 3.50
C SER A 47 -4.28 9.69 3.03
N PRO A 48 -5.13 10.55 3.63
CA PRO A 48 -6.51 10.75 3.17
C PRO A 48 -6.59 11.23 1.72
N TYR A 49 -5.63 12.05 1.29
CA TYR A 49 -5.57 12.56 -0.08
C TYR A 49 -5.18 11.46 -1.08
N PHE A 50 -4.35 10.50 -0.68
CA PHE A 50 -4.05 9.33 -1.49
C PHE A 50 -5.31 8.48 -1.72
N VAL A 51 -6.12 8.27 -0.67
CA VAL A 51 -7.40 7.57 -0.78
C VAL A 51 -8.37 8.34 -1.67
N LEU A 52 -8.47 9.67 -1.49
CA LEU A 52 -9.32 10.54 -2.31
C LEU A 52 -8.98 10.44 -3.80
N LEU A 53 -7.71 10.66 -4.16
CA LEU A 53 -7.24 10.61 -5.54
C LEU A 53 -7.40 9.20 -6.14
N GLY A 54 -7.08 8.16 -5.36
CA GLY A 54 -7.19 6.78 -5.79
C GLY A 54 -8.64 6.37 -6.09
N VAL A 55 -9.58 6.67 -5.19
CA VAL A 55 -11.00 6.31 -5.37
C VAL A 55 -11.66 7.12 -6.47
N THR A 56 -11.42 8.43 -6.54
CA THR A 56 -11.99 9.26 -7.62
C THR A 56 -11.44 8.86 -8.99
N SER A 57 -10.15 8.52 -9.08
CA SER A 57 -9.57 7.94 -10.30
C SER A 57 -10.21 6.58 -10.63
N ALA A 58 -10.38 5.68 -9.66
CA ALA A 58 -11.02 4.38 -9.89
C ALA A 58 -12.48 4.52 -10.34
N ASN A 59 -13.25 5.45 -9.76
CA ASN A 59 -14.61 5.78 -10.19
C ASN A 59 -14.64 6.24 -11.64
N ALA A 60 -13.70 7.12 -12.02
CA ALA A 60 -13.59 7.60 -13.40
C ALA A 60 -13.18 6.49 -14.38
N GLN A 61 -12.23 5.62 -14.01
CA GLN A 61 -11.81 4.46 -14.84
C GLN A 61 -12.95 3.47 -15.07
N PHE A 62 -13.70 3.13 -14.01
CA PHE A 62 -14.82 2.22 -14.13
C PHE A 62 -15.97 2.83 -14.94
N GLY A 63 -16.27 4.12 -14.72
CA GLY A 63 -17.23 4.85 -15.55
C GLY A 63 -16.80 4.96 -17.02
N ASN A 64 -15.50 5.13 -17.28
CA ASN A 64 -14.93 5.19 -18.62
C ASN A 64 -15.18 3.89 -19.39
N ILE A 65 -14.79 2.73 -18.83
CA ILE A 65 -14.94 1.45 -19.54
C ILE A 65 -16.42 1.09 -19.77
N LEU A 66 -17.31 1.40 -18.82
CA LEU A 66 -18.75 1.15 -18.99
C LEU A 66 -19.40 2.09 -20.01
N SER A 67 -18.90 3.34 -20.12
CA SER A 67 -19.41 4.33 -21.05
C SER A 67 -18.84 4.16 -22.47
N LEU A 68 -17.76 3.40 -22.63
CA LEU A 68 -17.09 3.23 -23.91
C LEU A 68 -18.03 2.55 -24.94
N PRO A 69 -18.17 3.11 -26.17
CA PRO A 69 -19.02 2.50 -27.21
C PRO A 69 -18.60 1.08 -27.56
N GLU A 70 -17.29 0.82 -27.69
CA GLU A 70 -16.75 -0.52 -28.00
C GLU A 70 -17.11 -1.54 -26.92
N SER A 71 -16.97 -1.19 -25.64
CA SER A 71 -17.32 -2.07 -24.52
C SER A 71 -18.82 -2.37 -24.45
N ARG A 72 -19.67 -1.39 -24.81
CA ARG A 72 -21.13 -1.60 -24.87
C ARG A 72 -21.55 -2.43 -26.08
N ALA A 73 -20.85 -2.29 -27.21
CA ALA A 73 -21.03 -3.16 -28.36
C ALA A 73 -20.65 -4.62 -28.00
N ASP A 74 -19.56 -4.82 -27.25
CA ASP A 74 -19.18 -6.16 -26.77
C ASP A 74 -20.26 -6.79 -25.88
N VAL A 75 -20.84 -6.01 -24.95
CA VAL A 75 -21.96 -6.47 -24.09
C VAL A 75 -23.21 -6.77 -24.92
N ALA A 76 -23.49 -6.00 -25.98
CA ALA A 76 -24.63 -6.27 -26.85
C ALA A 76 -24.45 -7.57 -27.65
N CYS A 77 -23.23 -7.84 -28.15
CA CYS A 77 -22.89 -9.07 -28.87
C CYS A 77 -23.03 -10.34 -28.02
N CYS A 78 -22.97 -10.25 -26.69
CA CYS A 78 -23.15 -11.40 -25.79
C CYS A 78 -24.49 -12.14 -25.94
N LYS A 79 -25.49 -11.55 -26.61
CA LYS A 79 -26.75 -12.24 -26.93
C LYS A 79 -26.64 -13.20 -28.12
N GLU A 80 -25.61 -13.07 -28.94
CA GLU A 80 -25.46 -13.76 -30.23
C GLU A 80 -24.24 -14.70 -30.28
N VAL A 81 -23.36 -14.62 -29.29
CA VAL A 81 -22.13 -15.43 -29.19
C VAL A 81 -22.25 -16.48 -28.09
N SER A 82 -21.36 -17.47 -28.10
CA SER A 82 -21.34 -18.49 -27.05
C SER A 82 -20.97 -17.89 -25.68
N PRO A 83 -21.36 -18.54 -24.56
CA PRO A 83 -21.02 -18.05 -23.21
C PRO A 83 -19.51 -17.90 -22.98
N PHE A 84 -18.70 -18.77 -23.58
CA PHE A 84 -17.24 -18.71 -23.47
C PHE A 84 -16.67 -17.47 -24.17
N GLU A 85 -17.08 -17.21 -25.41
CA GLU A 85 -16.65 -16.04 -26.19
C GLU A 85 -17.10 -14.74 -25.52
N CYS A 86 -18.34 -14.69 -25.00
CA CYS A 86 -18.82 -13.55 -24.22
C CYS A 86 -17.97 -13.35 -22.95
N THR A 87 -17.68 -14.41 -22.20
CA THR A 87 -16.87 -14.31 -20.98
C THR A 87 -15.46 -13.82 -21.30
N ALA A 88 -14.80 -14.43 -22.30
CA ALA A 88 -13.48 -14.02 -22.76
C ALA A 88 -13.46 -12.57 -23.24
N GLY A 89 -14.51 -12.16 -23.96
CA GLY A 89 -14.81 -10.79 -24.29
C GLY A 89 -14.83 -9.94 -23.02
N LEU A 90 -15.78 -10.13 -22.12
CA LEU A 90 -16.04 -9.22 -20.99
C LEU A 90 -14.97 -9.21 -19.88
N LEU A 91 -13.96 -10.09 -19.89
CA LEU A 91 -12.93 -10.17 -18.84
C LEU A 91 -12.24 -8.84 -18.53
N GLY A 92 -11.92 -8.03 -19.54
CA GLY A 92 -11.33 -6.69 -19.32
C GLY A 92 -12.21 -5.77 -18.46
N ILE A 93 -13.53 -5.81 -18.65
CA ILE A 93 -14.49 -5.03 -17.86
C ILE A 93 -14.54 -5.59 -16.42
N ALA A 94 -14.54 -6.92 -16.29
CA ALA A 94 -14.52 -7.59 -14.99
C ALA A 94 -13.23 -7.30 -14.20
N GLN A 95 -12.07 -7.20 -14.86
CA GLN A 95 -10.80 -6.83 -14.23
C GLN A 95 -10.83 -5.41 -13.67
N ILE A 96 -11.26 -4.42 -14.47
CA ILE A 96 -11.39 -3.02 -14.00
C ILE A 96 -12.44 -2.93 -12.89
N GLY A 97 -13.58 -3.62 -13.03
CA GLY A 97 -14.62 -3.67 -12.00
C GLY A 97 -14.14 -4.30 -10.70
N THR A 98 -13.33 -5.36 -10.77
CA THR A 98 -12.71 -5.99 -9.59
C THR A 98 -11.77 -5.02 -8.89
N GLN A 99 -10.91 -4.35 -9.64
CA GLN A 99 -10.00 -3.32 -9.10
C GLN A 99 -10.78 -2.17 -8.45
N TRP A 100 -11.88 -1.72 -9.06
CA TRP A 100 -12.77 -0.71 -8.50
C TRP A 100 -13.39 -1.15 -7.16
N ILE A 101 -13.92 -2.37 -7.08
CA ILE A 101 -14.45 -2.95 -5.84
C ILE A 101 -13.36 -3.02 -4.78
N CYS A 102 -12.16 -3.50 -5.12
CA CYS A 102 -11.06 -3.60 -4.18
C CYS A 102 -10.65 -2.24 -3.61
N PHE A 103 -10.57 -1.20 -4.44
CA PHE A 103 -10.29 0.17 -4.00
C PHE A 103 -11.43 0.76 -3.15
N ALA A 104 -12.69 0.48 -3.49
CA ALA A 104 -13.83 0.88 -2.67
C ALA A 104 -13.79 0.22 -1.28
N THR A 105 -13.38 -1.06 -1.20
CA THR A 105 -13.13 -1.73 0.07
C THR A 105 -12.03 -1.04 0.87
N ILE A 106 -10.94 -0.58 0.23
CA ILE A 106 -9.90 0.22 0.93
C ILE A 106 -10.49 1.49 1.53
N LEU A 107 -11.36 2.21 0.82
CA LEU A 107 -12.05 3.39 1.37
C LEU A 107 -12.90 3.03 2.58
N VAL A 108 -13.66 1.93 2.52
CA VAL A 108 -14.47 1.46 3.66
C VAL A 108 -13.59 1.13 4.85
N LEU A 109 -12.53 0.34 4.65
CA LEU A 109 -11.58 0.01 5.71
C LEU A 109 -10.90 1.25 6.29
N PHE A 110 -10.51 2.20 5.44
CA PHE A 110 -9.97 3.49 5.85
C PHE A 110 -10.95 4.22 6.75
N LEU A 111 -12.22 4.38 6.37
CA LEU A 111 -13.22 5.07 7.20
C LEU A 111 -13.53 4.33 8.51
N VAL A 112 -13.53 3.00 8.52
CA VAL A 112 -13.79 2.19 9.72
C VAL A 112 -12.63 2.27 10.71
N PHE A 113 -11.39 2.20 10.23
CA PHE A 113 -10.19 2.19 11.06
C PHE A 113 -9.56 3.56 11.28
N PHE A 114 -10.10 4.64 10.71
CA PHE A 114 -9.59 6.00 10.95
C PHE A 114 -9.76 6.47 12.41
N ARG A 115 -10.61 5.82 13.21
CA ARG A 115 -10.96 6.25 14.57
C ARG A 115 -11.23 5.14 15.58
N ARG A 116 -10.77 3.92 15.33
CA ARG A 116 -10.96 2.87 16.34
C ARG A 116 -10.15 3.13 17.61
N ASP A 117 -9.15 4.01 17.55
CA ASP A 117 -8.25 4.33 18.67
C ASP A 117 -8.73 5.49 19.58
N ASP A 118 -9.89 6.11 19.32
CA ASP A 118 -10.52 7.02 20.32
C ASP A 118 -11.14 6.25 21.51
N ALA A 119 -11.04 4.91 21.54
CA ALA A 119 -11.70 4.07 22.55
C ALA A 119 -10.78 3.39 23.58
N ASP A 120 -9.45 3.31 23.37
CA ASP A 120 -8.58 2.50 24.25
C ASP A 120 -7.18 3.10 24.57
N ILE A 121 -6.89 4.35 24.20
CA ILE A 121 -5.62 5.01 24.60
C ILE A 121 -5.90 6.01 25.73
N ALA A 122 -5.18 5.86 26.85
CA ALA A 122 -5.27 6.76 27.99
C ALA A 122 -5.01 8.20 27.53
N ALA A 123 -5.84 9.14 27.98
CA ALA A 123 -5.85 10.55 27.57
C ALA A 123 -4.52 11.31 27.80
N GLU A 124 -3.51 10.67 28.35
CA GLU A 124 -2.18 11.22 28.68
C GLU A 124 -1.15 11.07 27.53
N GLU A 125 -1.35 10.16 26.57
CA GLU A 125 -0.47 10.02 25.39
C GLU A 125 -0.97 10.79 24.15
N LEU A 126 -2.11 11.47 24.24
CA LEU A 126 -2.63 12.30 23.15
C LEU A 126 -1.89 13.66 23.12
N GLU A 127 -0.58 13.65 22.91
CA GLU A 127 0.10 14.78 22.29
C GLU A 127 -0.53 14.93 20.91
N ARG A 128 -1.58 15.76 20.85
CA ARG A 128 -2.34 16.07 19.66
C ARG A 128 -1.42 16.77 18.68
N ASP A 129 -0.73 15.98 17.85
CA ASP A 129 0.03 16.48 16.72
C ASP A 129 -0.92 17.35 15.87
N PRO A 130 -0.69 18.68 15.81
CA PRO A 130 -1.60 19.61 15.15
C PRO A 130 -1.74 19.36 13.65
N ASP A 131 -0.83 18.57 13.05
CA ASP A 131 -0.83 18.21 11.63
C ASP A 131 -1.57 16.90 11.32
N GLN A 132 -2.08 16.17 12.32
CA GLN A 132 -2.85 14.96 12.06
C GLN A 132 -4.25 15.27 11.49
N PRO A 133 -4.65 14.62 10.37
CA PRO A 133 -5.93 14.88 9.77
C PRO A 133 -7.09 14.48 10.70
N SER A 134 -7.96 15.44 10.99
CA SER A 134 -9.16 15.20 11.80
C SER A 134 -10.10 14.16 11.19
N TRP A 135 -10.91 13.48 12.00
CA TRP A 135 -12.07 12.69 11.55
C TRP A 135 -12.90 13.38 10.47
N ARG A 136 -13.05 14.70 10.58
CA ARG A 136 -13.80 15.51 9.63
C ARG A 136 -13.18 15.42 8.24
N THR A 137 -11.85 15.34 8.14
CA THR A 137 -11.13 15.14 6.89
C THR A 137 -11.45 13.78 6.30
N ALA A 138 -11.42 12.70 7.10
CA ALA A 138 -11.79 11.37 6.63
C ALA A 138 -13.24 11.29 6.13
N LEU A 139 -14.20 11.84 6.89
CA LEU A 139 -15.60 11.92 6.45
C LEU A 139 -15.77 12.78 5.20
N THR A 140 -15.06 13.90 5.09
CA THR A 140 -15.10 14.76 3.90
C THR A 140 -14.55 14.03 2.69
N VAL A 141 -13.42 13.33 2.82
CA VAL A 141 -12.85 12.49 1.76
C VAL A 141 -13.84 11.41 1.34
N GLY A 142 -14.42 10.68 2.28
CA GLY A 142 -15.43 9.66 2.00
C GLY A 142 -16.66 10.22 1.29
N GLY A 143 -17.17 11.37 1.76
CA GLY A 143 -18.29 12.08 1.15
C GLY A 143 -18.00 12.55 -0.27
N VAL A 144 -16.82 13.15 -0.52
CA VAL A 144 -16.41 13.59 -1.86
C VAL A 144 -16.25 12.40 -2.80
N CYS A 145 -15.65 11.29 -2.35
CA CYS A 145 -15.54 10.06 -3.13
C CYS A 145 -16.91 9.51 -3.54
N LEU A 146 -17.86 9.49 -2.60
CA LEU A 146 -19.22 9.01 -2.84
C LEU A 146 -19.97 9.93 -3.81
N VAL A 147 -19.94 11.24 -3.59
CA VAL A 147 -20.58 12.24 -4.48
C VAL A 147 -20.00 12.16 -5.89
N HIS A 148 -18.68 12.04 -6.03
CA HIS A 148 -18.03 11.86 -7.33
C HIS A 148 -18.49 10.57 -8.02
N GLY A 149 -18.53 9.44 -7.30
CA GLY A 149 -19.02 8.17 -7.83
C GLY A 149 -20.48 8.25 -8.31
N LEU A 150 -21.36 8.84 -7.49
CA LEU A 150 -22.76 9.07 -7.85
C LEU A 150 -22.90 9.99 -9.06
N PHE A 151 -22.12 11.08 -9.11
CA PHE A 151 -22.09 11.98 -10.27
C PHE A 151 -21.72 11.23 -11.55
N VAL A 152 -20.67 10.41 -11.52
CA VAL A 152 -20.25 9.60 -12.67
C VAL A 152 -21.38 8.66 -13.11
N VAL A 153 -22.05 7.97 -12.17
CA VAL A 153 -23.16 7.07 -12.46
C VAL A 153 -24.35 7.82 -13.07
N ILE A 154 -24.77 8.93 -12.46
CA ILE A 154 -25.94 9.72 -12.89
C ILE A 154 -25.73 10.29 -14.29
N VAL A 155 -24.57 10.90 -14.55
CA VAL A 155 -24.26 11.46 -15.88
C VAL A 155 -24.17 10.35 -16.92
N SER A 156 -23.49 9.23 -16.60
CA SER A 156 -23.39 8.09 -17.53
C SER A 156 -24.78 7.54 -17.87
N ALA A 157 -25.65 7.37 -16.88
CA ALA A 157 -27.02 6.89 -17.08
C ALA A 157 -27.87 7.89 -17.89
N ALA A 158 -27.81 9.18 -17.56
CA ALA A 158 -28.53 10.23 -18.28
C ALA A 158 -28.14 10.26 -19.77
N LEU A 159 -26.85 10.13 -20.08
CA LEU A 159 -26.37 10.04 -21.45
C LEU A 159 -26.74 8.70 -22.12
N ALA A 160 -26.73 7.58 -21.37
CA ALA A 160 -27.15 6.26 -21.86
C ALA A 160 -28.61 6.22 -22.33
N PHE A 161 -29.50 6.89 -21.62
CA PHE A 161 -30.93 6.88 -21.96
C PHE A 161 -31.36 8.08 -22.82
N GLY A 162 -30.74 9.24 -22.65
CA GLY A 162 -31.14 10.47 -23.32
C GLY A 162 -30.39 10.76 -24.62
N SER A 163 -29.06 10.58 -24.64
CA SER A 163 -28.24 10.93 -25.81
C SER A 163 -27.02 10.00 -25.97
N PRO A 164 -27.22 8.77 -26.46
CA PRO A 164 -26.15 7.76 -26.54
C PRO A 164 -24.94 8.17 -27.39
N SER A 165 -25.15 9.10 -28.33
CA SER A 165 -24.12 9.68 -29.20
C SER A 165 -22.98 10.37 -28.44
N HIS A 166 -23.27 10.95 -27.26
CA HIS A 166 -22.29 11.70 -26.48
C HIS A 166 -21.48 10.84 -25.51
N LEU A 167 -21.82 9.57 -25.34
CA LEU A 167 -21.15 8.69 -24.38
C LEU A 167 -19.69 8.39 -24.74
N GLY A 168 -19.34 8.39 -26.03
CA GLY A 168 -17.93 8.27 -26.43
C GLY A 168 -17.09 9.45 -25.94
N ALA A 169 -17.62 10.68 -26.06
CA ALA A 169 -16.97 11.87 -25.54
C ALA A 169 -16.89 11.85 -24.01
N TRP A 170 -17.97 11.45 -23.35
CA TRP A 170 -18.02 11.27 -21.89
C TRP A 170 -17.00 10.24 -21.39
N ALA A 171 -16.89 9.09 -22.07
CA ALA A 171 -15.87 8.09 -21.75
C ALA A 171 -14.47 8.71 -21.85
N ASN A 172 -14.16 9.45 -22.91
CA ASN A 172 -12.85 10.09 -23.05
C ASN A 172 -12.56 11.11 -21.95
N ILE A 173 -13.56 11.91 -21.54
CA ILE A 173 -13.43 12.84 -20.40
C ILE A 173 -13.08 12.08 -19.12
N LEU A 174 -13.78 10.99 -18.84
CA LEU A 174 -13.52 10.15 -17.66
C LEU A 174 -12.13 9.51 -17.70
N GLY A 175 -11.68 9.02 -18.86
CA GLY A 175 -10.34 8.45 -19.02
C GLY A 175 -9.23 9.48 -18.81
N VAL A 176 -9.39 10.69 -19.37
CA VAL A 176 -8.44 11.80 -19.13
C VAL A 176 -8.45 12.23 -17.67
N MET A 177 -9.62 12.34 -17.04
CA MET A 177 -9.74 12.65 -15.62
C MET A 177 -9.00 11.62 -14.76
N ALA A 178 -9.19 10.33 -15.03
CA ALA A 178 -8.47 9.27 -14.34
C ALA A 178 -6.95 9.39 -14.49
N ALA A 179 -6.47 9.68 -15.71
CA ALA A 179 -5.05 9.86 -16.00
C ALA A 179 -4.45 11.07 -15.28
N VAL A 180 -5.17 12.20 -15.23
CA VAL A 180 -4.74 13.39 -14.49
C VAL A 180 -4.68 13.13 -12.99
N LEU A 181 -5.71 12.49 -12.41
CA LEU A 181 -5.73 12.14 -11.00
C LEU A 181 -4.59 11.18 -10.64
N ALA A 182 -4.30 10.20 -11.50
CA ALA A 182 -3.17 9.31 -11.32
C ALA A 182 -1.84 10.06 -11.40
N ALA A 183 -1.67 10.98 -12.36
CA ALA A 183 -0.46 11.80 -12.47
C ALA A 183 -0.23 12.64 -11.21
N ILE A 184 -1.28 13.24 -10.65
CA ILE A 184 -1.22 14.00 -9.38
C ILE A 184 -0.79 13.11 -8.22
N GLN A 185 -1.10 11.80 -8.25
CA GLN A 185 -0.67 10.86 -7.22
C GLN A 185 0.80 10.43 -7.39
N TYR A 186 1.21 10.11 -8.61
CA TYR A 186 2.56 9.59 -8.87
C TYR A 186 3.65 10.67 -8.94
N ILE A 187 3.36 11.87 -9.43
CA ILE A 187 4.38 12.93 -9.59
C ILE A 187 4.98 13.35 -8.23
N PRO A 188 4.19 13.67 -7.19
CA PRO A 188 4.73 13.97 -5.87
C PRO A 188 5.54 12.80 -5.30
N GLN A 189 5.07 11.56 -5.51
CA GLN A 189 5.80 10.38 -5.07
C GLN A 189 7.17 10.27 -5.76
N ILE A 190 7.22 10.47 -7.08
CA ILE A 190 8.48 10.48 -7.86
C ILE A 190 9.42 11.55 -7.31
N TRP A 191 8.92 12.76 -7.09
CA TRP A 191 9.71 13.87 -6.58
C TRP A 191 10.25 13.60 -5.17
N THR A 192 9.40 13.12 -4.26
CA THR A 192 9.77 12.78 -2.89
C THR A 192 10.81 11.66 -2.86
N THR A 193 10.62 10.58 -3.61
CA THR A 193 11.62 9.51 -3.72
C THR A 193 12.94 10.03 -4.29
N TYR A 194 12.89 10.92 -5.29
CA TYR A 194 14.09 11.55 -5.83
C TYR A 194 14.80 12.45 -4.81
N LYS A 195 14.07 13.16 -3.95
CA LYS A 195 14.64 14.05 -2.92
C LYS A 195 15.21 13.29 -1.73
N LEU A 196 14.48 12.28 -1.24
CA LEU A 196 14.87 11.49 -0.07
C LEU A 196 15.98 10.48 -0.38
N LYS A 197 16.19 10.10 -1.64
CA LYS A 197 17.20 9.11 -2.07
C LYS A 197 17.08 7.76 -1.33
N HIS A 198 15.86 7.39 -0.95
CA HIS A 198 15.54 6.13 -0.29
C HIS A 198 14.10 5.75 -0.67
N ALA A 199 13.78 4.46 -0.77
CA ALA A 199 12.44 4.01 -1.14
C ALA A 199 11.44 4.13 0.02
N GLY A 200 11.93 4.22 1.26
CA GLY A 200 11.10 4.33 2.46
C GLY A 200 10.27 3.06 2.69
N SER A 201 8.99 3.20 3.02
CA SER A 201 8.09 2.05 3.26
C SER A 201 7.51 1.42 1.98
N LEU A 202 7.96 1.81 0.78
CA LEU A 202 7.44 1.24 -0.47
C LEU A 202 7.91 -0.21 -0.65
N SER A 203 6.95 -1.10 -0.93
CA SER A 203 7.25 -2.49 -1.27
C SER A 203 7.81 -2.58 -2.70
N ILE A 204 9.14 -2.62 -2.81
CA ILE A 204 9.86 -2.84 -4.07
C ILE A 204 9.33 -4.09 -4.78
N LEU A 205 9.09 -5.17 -4.04
CA LEU A 205 8.54 -6.42 -4.55
C LEU A 205 7.14 -6.26 -5.17
N MET A 206 6.29 -5.44 -4.55
CA MET A 206 4.96 -5.19 -5.08
C MET A 206 5.05 -4.38 -6.38
N MET A 207 6.00 -3.45 -6.49
CA MET A 207 6.18 -2.63 -7.69
C MET A 207 6.82 -3.39 -8.84
N THR A 208 7.74 -4.32 -8.58
CA THR A 208 8.36 -5.17 -9.61
C THR A 208 7.36 -6.11 -10.26
N ILE A 209 6.35 -6.58 -9.52
CA ILE A 209 5.29 -7.44 -10.07
C ILE A 209 4.22 -6.60 -10.78
N GLN A 210 3.79 -5.49 -10.17
CA GLN A 210 2.71 -4.67 -10.72
C GLN A 210 3.10 -3.91 -11.99
N THR A 211 4.32 -3.40 -12.10
CA THR A 211 4.75 -2.61 -13.27
C THR A 211 4.62 -3.39 -14.59
N PRO A 212 5.21 -4.59 -14.73
CA PRO A 212 5.02 -5.40 -15.94
C PRO A 212 3.58 -5.90 -16.06
N GLY A 213 2.93 -6.29 -14.96
CA GLY A 213 1.52 -6.71 -14.97
C GLY A 213 0.57 -5.63 -15.52
N GLY A 214 0.79 -4.38 -15.15
CA GLY A 214 0.02 -3.22 -15.63
C GLY A 214 0.23 -2.96 -17.13
N LEU A 215 1.44 -3.15 -17.65
CA LEU A 215 1.70 -3.06 -19.10
C LEU A 215 1.03 -4.21 -19.87
N VAL A 216 1.08 -5.44 -19.36
CA VAL A 216 0.40 -6.59 -19.99
C VAL A 216 -1.11 -6.38 -19.97
N PHE A 217 -1.65 -5.85 -18.87
CA PHE A 217 -3.07 -5.50 -18.77
C PHE A 217 -3.48 -4.38 -19.72
N ALA A 218 -2.66 -3.33 -19.86
CA ALA A 218 -2.89 -2.28 -20.84
C ALA A 218 -2.87 -2.84 -22.27
N ALA A 219 -1.92 -3.73 -22.58
CA ALA A 219 -1.80 -4.37 -23.88
C ALA A 219 -3.00 -5.29 -24.17
N SER A 220 -3.52 -6.03 -23.20
CA SER A 220 -4.71 -6.88 -23.39
C SER A 220 -5.96 -6.04 -23.65
N LEU A 221 -6.13 -4.91 -22.96
CA LEU A 221 -7.20 -3.96 -23.24
C LEU A 221 -7.04 -3.28 -24.61
N ALA A 222 -5.82 -2.92 -25.00
CA ALA A 222 -5.54 -2.34 -26.31
C ALA A 222 -5.82 -3.31 -27.45
N ALA A 223 -5.44 -4.58 -27.30
CA ALA A 223 -5.73 -5.64 -28.27
C ALA A 223 -7.25 -5.84 -28.45
N ARG A 224 -8.03 -5.70 -27.37
CA ARG A 224 -9.48 -5.90 -27.38
C ARG A 224 -10.26 -4.69 -27.89
N LEU A 225 -9.94 -3.49 -27.41
CA LEU A 225 -10.71 -2.27 -27.68
C LEU A 225 -10.15 -1.49 -28.87
N GLY A 226 -8.94 -1.82 -29.32
CA GLY A 226 -8.23 -1.08 -30.35
C GLY A 226 -8.00 0.38 -29.97
N TRP A 227 -7.84 1.23 -30.99
CA TRP A 227 -7.71 2.67 -30.81
C TRP A 227 -8.98 3.34 -30.30
N GLY A 228 -10.16 2.74 -30.51
CA GLY A 228 -11.43 3.26 -29.97
C GLY A 228 -11.47 3.29 -28.44
N GLY A 229 -10.72 2.41 -27.78
CA GLY A 229 -10.60 2.35 -26.31
C GLY A 229 -9.35 2.99 -25.72
N TRP A 230 -8.68 3.90 -26.43
CA TRP A 230 -7.44 4.54 -25.97
C TRP A 230 -7.56 5.18 -24.58
N SER A 231 -8.72 5.75 -24.26
CA SER A 231 -8.99 6.38 -22.97
C SER A 231 -9.12 5.37 -21.82
N SER A 232 -9.37 4.09 -22.12
CA SER A 232 -9.45 2.99 -21.15
C SER A 232 -8.10 2.32 -20.90
N TRP A 233 -7.32 2.03 -21.95
CA TRP A 233 -6.02 1.37 -21.78
C TRP A 233 -4.86 2.35 -21.53
N GLY A 234 -4.97 3.58 -22.03
CA GLY A 234 -3.91 4.60 -21.96
C GLY A 234 -3.57 5.03 -20.52
N VAL A 235 -4.56 5.04 -19.63
CA VAL A 235 -4.33 5.34 -18.21
C VAL A 235 -3.41 4.29 -17.56
N TYR A 236 -3.58 3.00 -17.89
CA TYR A 236 -2.74 1.94 -17.34
C TYR A 236 -1.30 1.99 -17.88
N VAL A 237 -1.14 2.40 -19.14
CA VAL A 237 0.19 2.68 -19.71
C VAL A 237 0.86 3.81 -18.92
N LEU A 238 0.17 4.94 -18.72
CA LEU A 238 0.68 6.07 -17.96
C LEU A 238 1.10 5.68 -16.54
N THR A 239 0.22 4.97 -15.81
CA THR A 239 0.51 4.56 -14.43
C THR A 239 1.65 3.57 -14.36
N ALA A 240 1.74 2.62 -15.30
CA ALA A 240 2.83 1.65 -15.32
C ALA A 240 4.19 2.33 -15.60
N PHE A 241 4.25 3.31 -16.50
CA PHE A 241 5.47 4.10 -16.72
C PHE A 241 5.87 4.91 -15.49
N MET A 242 4.92 5.62 -14.87
CA MET A 242 5.17 6.38 -13.64
C MET A 242 5.65 5.48 -12.50
N GLN A 243 5.00 4.33 -12.32
CA GLN A 243 5.40 3.33 -11.33
C GLN A 243 6.78 2.73 -11.65
N GLY A 244 7.10 2.49 -12.92
CA GLY A 244 8.41 2.04 -13.37
C GLY A 244 9.53 3.04 -13.08
N ILE A 245 9.26 4.34 -13.18
CA ILE A 245 10.21 5.40 -12.79
C ILE A 245 10.51 5.31 -11.29
N VAL A 246 9.48 5.21 -10.44
CA VAL A 246 9.66 5.06 -8.99
C VAL A 246 10.42 3.78 -8.65
N LEU A 247 10.07 2.66 -9.28
CA LEU A 247 10.76 1.38 -9.10
C LEU A 247 12.24 1.47 -9.46
N THR A 248 12.56 2.13 -10.57
CA THR A 248 13.95 2.32 -11.01
C THR A 248 14.75 3.15 -10.00
N MET A 249 14.14 4.20 -9.43
CA MET A 249 14.78 5.00 -8.38
C MET A 249 14.96 4.17 -7.11
N ALA A 250 13.93 3.44 -6.67
CA ALA A 250 13.98 2.60 -5.49
C ALA A 250 15.10 1.56 -5.59
N ILE A 251 15.19 0.82 -6.69
CA ILE A 251 16.28 -0.14 -6.91
C ILE A 251 17.65 0.56 -6.85
N ARG A 252 17.81 1.71 -7.51
CA ARG A 252 19.10 2.42 -7.51
C ARG A 252 19.53 2.93 -6.14
N TYR A 253 18.59 3.31 -5.29
CA TYR A 253 18.89 3.92 -4.01
C TYR A 253 19.10 2.89 -2.89
N GLU A 254 18.44 1.73 -2.97
CA GLU A 254 18.58 0.66 -1.96
C GLU A 254 19.74 -0.30 -2.25
N TRP A 255 20.14 -0.43 -3.52
CA TRP A 255 21.21 -1.36 -3.92
C TRP A 255 22.56 -1.10 -3.23
N PRO A 256 23.02 0.15 -3.06
CA PRO A 256 24.26 0.44 -2.33
C PRO A 256 24.17 0.08 -0.85
N SER A 257 23.07 0.44 -0.17
CA SER A 257 22.87 0.17 1.26
C SER A 257 22.86 -1.32 1.59
N TYR A 258 22.35 -2.16 0.67
CA TYR A 258 22.42 -3.62 0.82
C TYR A 258 23.86 -4.15 0.68
N ARG A 259 24.64 -3.64 -0.30
CA ARG A 259 26.03 -4.05 -0.51
C ARG A 259 26.95 -3.66 0.66
N ASP A 260 26.75 -2.49 1.25
CA ASP A 260 27.52 -2.05 2.40
C ASP A 260 27.21 -2.92 3.63
N SER A 261 25.95 -3.30 3.82
CA SER A 261 25.51 -4.23 4.89
C SER A 261 26.10 -5.64 4.73
N GLU A 262 26.17 -6.17 3.51
CA GLU A 262 26.77 -7.48 3.23
C GLU A 262 28.30 -7.46 3.38
N SER A 263 28.94 -6.34 3.00
CA SER A 263 30.39 -6.15 3.17
C SER A 263 30.83 -5.98 4.64
N HIS A 264 29.92 -5.53 5.51
CA HIS A 264 30.15 -5.34 6.95
C HIS A 264 29.60 -6.48 7.83
N SER A 265 29.15 -7.59 7.24
CA SER A 265 28.91 -8.81 8.02
C SER A 265 30.25 -9.25 8.64
N PRO A 266 30.42 -9.17 9.98
CA PRO A 266 31.68 -9.57 10.57
C PRO A 266 31.83 -11.07 10.35
N SER A 267 32.97 -11.50 9.80
CA SER A 267 33.44 -12.86 10.06
C SER A 267 33.35 -13.10 11.57
N PRO A 268 32.98 -14.30 12.06
CA PRO A 268 32.92 -14.56 13.49
C PRO A 268 34.33 -14.38 14.07
N LEU A 269 34.61 -13.19 14.59
CA LEU A 269 35.88 -12.86 15.22
C LEU A 269 35.96 -13.68 16.52
N PRO A 270 37.11 -14.27 16.84
CA PRO A 270 37.28 -14.98 18.09
C PRO A 270 37.07 -13.99 19.24
N GLN A 271 36.17 -14.35 20.17
CA GLN A 271 35.86 -13.56 21.37
C GLN A 271 37.14 -13.21 22.14
N GLN A 272 37.67 -12.00 21.96
CA GLN A 272 38.63 -11.40 22.87
C GLN A 272 37.87 -10.63 23.95
N ARG A 273 37.77 -11.23 25.14
CA ARG A 273 37.27 -10.56 26.34
C ARG A 273 38.25 -9.43 26.72
N PRO A 274 37.76 -8.22 27.08
CA PRO A 274 38.63 -7.15 27.54
C PRO A 274 39.25 -7.48 28.91
N ALA A 275 40.53 -7.15 29.08
CA ALA A 275 41.26 -7.35 30.32
C ALA A 275 40.82 -6.29 31.36
N TYR A 276 40.15 -6.75 32.42
CA TYR A 276 39.70 -5.89 33.52
C TYR A 276 40.87 -5.52 34.44
N ASN A 277 41.30 -4.25 34.43
CA ASN A 277 42.30 -3.74 35.39
C ASN A 277 41.64 -3.48 36.75
N ARG A 278 41.80 -4.44 37.65
CA ARG A 278 41.32 -4.42 39.04
C ARG A 278 42.20 -3.50 39.89
N ARG A 279 42.12 -2.17 39.74
CA ARG A 279 42.75 -1.22 40.69
C ARG A 279 42.20 0.19 40.50
N THR A 280 40.97 0.43 40.99
CA THR A 280 40.49 1.68 41.64
C THR A 280 38.97 1.67 41.71
N THR A 281 38.40 1.12 42.78
CA THR A 281 37.07 1.53 43.25
C THR A 281 37.11 1.65 44.77
N PRO A 282 36.72 2.81 45.34
CA PRO A 282 36.57 2.96 46.78
C PRO A 282 35.45 2.05 47.29
N ARG A 283 35.65 1.56 48.50
CA ARG A 283 34.69 0.79 49.28
C ARG A 283 33.55 1.73 49.68
N ILE A 284 32.31 1.23 49.63
CA ILE A 284 31.06 1.79 50.22
C ILE A 284 30.18 2.60 49.23
N LEU A 285 29.62 1.93 48.23
CA LEU A 285 28.20 2.03 47.87
C LEU A 285 27.82 0.64 47.30
N PRO A 286 26.71 0.01 47.74
CA PRO A 286 26.30 -1.26 47.15
C PRO A 286 26.05 -1.04 45.66
N SER A 287 26.65 -1.87 44.79
CA SER A 287 26.39 -1.75 43.36
C SER A 287 24.95 -2.17 43.07
N PRO A 288 24.25 -1.49 42.15
CA PRO A 288 22.95 -1.96 41.69
C PRO A 288 23.07 -3.40 41.18
N GLY A 289 22.10 -4.23 41.55
CA GLY A 289 21.95 -5.58 41.01
C GLY A 289 21.30 -5.54 39.63
N PRO A 290 21.32 -6.64 38.87
CA PRO A 290 20.63 -6.72 37.58
C PRO A 290 19.15 -6.35 37.76
N TYR A 291 18.64 -5.44 36.92
CA TYR A 291 17.24 -4.98 36.91
C TYR A 291 16.82 -4.18 38.15
N SER A 292 17.70 -3.33 38.68
CA SER A 292 17.30 -2.44 39.77
C SER A 292 16.35 -1.36 39.26
N ALA A 293 15.10 -1.36 39.72
CA ALA A 293 14.06 -0.44 39.21
C ALA A 293 14.28 1.04 39.60
N HIS A 294 15.28 1.34 40.45
CA HIS A 294 15.53 2.67 41.00
C HIS A 294 17.01 3.03 40.96
N LEU A 295 17.56 3.25 39.76
CA LEU A 295 18.96 3.68 39.60
C LEU A 295 19.29 5.01 40.28
N HIS A 296 18.30 5.90 40.42
CA HIS A 296 18.45 7.17 41.15
C HIS A 296 18.77 6.97 42.64
N ALA A 297 18.61 5.78 43.20
CA ALA A 297 19.04 5.45 44.57
C ALA A 297 20.55 5.16 44.67
N TYR A 298 21.26 5.01 43.54
CA TYR A 298 22.66 4.60 43.46
C TYR A 298 23.61 5.71 42.95
N GLY A 299 23.09 6.90 42.67
CA GLY A 299 23.86 8.06 42.26
C GLY A 299 23.03 9.33 42.34
N GLU A 300 23.64 10.43 42.77
CA GLU A 300 22.98 11.75 42.85
C GLU A 300 23.26 12.59 41.59
N THR A 301 24.34 12.25 40.85
CA THR A 301 24.76 12.94 39.64
C THR A 301 24.51 12.11 38.38
N GLN A 302 24.30 12.78 37.24
CA GLN A 302 24.00 12.14 35.95
C GLN A 302 25.10 11.15 35.52
N GLU A 303 26.37 11.49 35.74
CA GLU A 303 27.50 10.61 35.41
C GLU A 303 27.56 9.36 36.29
N GLU A 304 27.10 9.43 37.54
CA GLU A 304 27.04 8.26 38.43
C GLU A 304 25.93 7.30 38.01
N ILE A 305 24.80 7.85 37.58
CA ILE A 305 23.67 7.08 37.05
C ILE A 305 24.08 6.38 35.74
N GLU A 306 24.76 7.08 34.82
CA GLU A 306 25.27 6.48 33.59
C GLU A 306 26.30 5.37 33.85
N ARG A 307 27.23 5.57 34.79
CA ARG A 307 28.17 4.51 35.18
C ARG A 307 27.48 3.32 35.84
N ALA A 308 26.34 3.51 36.49
CA ALA A 308 25.54 2.44 37.05
C ALA A 308 24.80 1.65 35.94
N LEU A 309 24.23 2.34 34.96
CA LEU A 309 23.62 1.74 33.75
C LEU A 309 24.62 0.90 32.95
N ASP A 310 25.82 1.41 32.73
CA ASP A 310 26.88 0.68 32.01
C ASP A 310 27.32 -0.59 32.75
N ARG A 311 27.23 -0.62 34.08
CA ARG A 311 27.52 -1.82 34.86
C ARG A 311 26.39 -2.84 34.78
N GLU A 312 25.14 -2.40 34.78
CA GLU A 312 23.98 -3.29 34.59
C GLU A 312 23.98 -3.90 33.18
N SER A 313 24.25 -3.10 32.16
CA SER A 313 24.26 -3.57 30.77
C SER A 313 25.30 -4.68 30.55
N VAL A 314 26.47 -4.57 31.18
CA VAL A 314 27.53 -5.60 31.14
C VAL A 314 27.14 -6.85 31.93
N GLN A 315 26.37 -6.74 33.03
CA GLN A 315 25.89 -7.89 33.79
C GLN A 315 24.81 -8.68 33.04
N GLY A 316 23.96 -8.01 32.25
CA GLY A 316 22.92 -8.65 31.43
C GLY A 316 23.45 -9.45 30.24
N VAL A 317 24.68 -9.19 29.78
CA VAL A 317 25.29 -9.81 28.57
C VAL A 317 25.61 -11.31 28.71
N GLY A 318 25.32 -11.93 29.86
CA GLY A 318 25.50 -13.37 30.08
C GLY A 318 24.27 -14.12 30.59
N GLU A 319 23.12 -13.46 30.73
CA GLU A 319 21.96 -14.00 31.43
C GLU A 319 20.94 -14.60 30.45
N ASN A 320 20.93 -15.93 30.34
CA ASN A 320 20.04 -16.68 29.45
C ASN A 320 18.83 -17.32 30.18
N GLN A 321 18.57 -16.92 31.42
CA GLN A 321 17.51 -17.53 32.23
C GLN A 321 16.17 -16.81 31.99
N PRO A 322 15.07 -17.52 31.65
CA PRO A 322 13.78 -16.89 31.41
C PRO A 322 13.19 -16.34 32.71
N LEU A 323 12.67 -15.11 32.64
CA LEU A 323 12.20 -14.27 33.76
C LEU A 323 11.18 -14.93 34.72
N LEU A 324 10.50 -16.01 34.30
CA LEU A 324 9.39 -16.63 35.04
C LEU A 324 9.60 -18.13 35.39
N ALA A 325 10.82 -18.66 35.25
CA ALA A 325 11.10 -20.01 35.74
C ALA A 325 11.14 -20.05 37.29
N PRO A 326 10.83 -21.18 37.94
CA PRO A 326 11.04 -21.34 39.38
C PRO A 326 12.53 -21.15 39.70
N GLY A 327 12.87 -20.07 40.41
CA GLY A 327 14.26 -19.63 40.65
C GLY A 327 14.80 -18.57 39.67
N GLY A 328 13.97 -18.03 38.78
CA GLY A 328 14.23 -16.83 37.99
C GLY A 328 13.88 -15.53 38.75
N ILE A 329 14.34 -14.39 38.22
CA ILE A 329 14.39 -13.06 38.85
C ILE A 329 12.98 -12.42 38.95
N GLY A 330 12.11 -13.03 39.75
CA GLY A 330 10.79 -12.51 40.11
C GLY A 330 10.41 -12.74 41.57
N SER A 331 11.22 -13.46 42.36
CA SER A 331 10.97 -13.54 43.80
C SER A 331 11.53 -12.30 44.49
N SER A 332 10.68 -11.29 44.69
CA SER A 332 10.91 -10.27 45.71
C SER A 332 11.20 -11.00 47.03
N GLY A 333 12.39 -10.77 47.59
CA GLY A 333 12.90 -11.50 48.74
C GLY A 333 11.89 -11.61 49.88
N THR A 334 11.59 -12.85 50.26
CA THR A 334 11.23 -13.20 51.63
C THR A 334 12.06 -14.41 52.03
N ARG A 335 13.15 -14.12 52.74
CA ARG A 335 13.70 -15.02 53.73
C ARG A 335 14.07 -14.21 54.94
#